data_AF-A0A351GF21-F1
#
_entry.id   AF-A0A351GF21-F1
#
_cell.length_a   1.000
_cell.length_b   1.000
_cell.length_c   1.000
_cell.angle_alpha   90.00
_cell.angle_beta   90.00
_cell.angle_gamma   90.00
#
_symmetry.space_group_name_H-M   'P 1'
#
loop_
_entity.id
_entity.type
_entity.pdbx_description
1 polymer ?
#
loop_
_entity_poly.entity_id
_entity_poly.type
_entity_poly.pdbx_seq_one_letter_code
_entity_poly.pdbx_strand_id
1 'polypeptide(L)'
;MSGQVRLDNTEENKEIARRYRQLLKASKWSREKGDITIIRKAFVMALDAHKSMRRKSGEPYIYHPIAVAKIAAEEIGLGTTSIVCALLHDVVEDTDITLQEIEAAFGVKVANIIDGLTKISGVFDTNSPQAENFRKMLLTMANDVRVILIKLCDRLHNMRTLEHMSDKGQLKIASETSFIYAPLAHRLGLYAIKTELEDLSLKY
;
A
#
# COMPACT_ATOMS: atom_id res chain seq x y z
N MET A 1 36.28 -0.37 23.03
CA MET A 1 34.94 -0.73 23.54
C MET A 1 34.01 0.45 23.35
N SER A 2 33.09 0.35 22.40
CA SER A 2 31.91 1.21 22.29
C SER A 2 30.93 0.48 21.38
N GLY A 3 29.77 0.14 21.96
CA GLY A 3 28.95 -1.00 21.57
C GLY A 3 28.37 -0.93 20.16
N GLN A 4 28.58 -2.00 19.41
CA GLN A 4 27.62 -2.41 18.40
C GLN A 4 26.33 -2.80 19.12
N VAL A 5 25.31 -1.96 19.00
CA VAL A 5 23.93 -2.34 19.32
C VAL A 5 23.55 -3.43 18.32
N ARG A 6 23.70 -4.69 18.74
CA ARG A 6 23.01 -5.82 18.09
C ARG A 6 21.53 -5.64 18.42
N LEU A 7 20.78 -5.04 17.50
CA LEU A 7 19.32 -5.03 17.56
C LEU A 7 18.86 -6.49 17.61
N ASP A 8 18.23 -6.85 18.73
CA ASP A 8 17.75 -8.20 18.98
C ASP A 8 16.61 -8.49 17.98
N ASN A 9 16.94 -9.30 16.97
CA ASN A 9 16.10 -9.70 15.84
C ASN A 9 14.86 -10.52 16.25
N THR A 10 14.51 -10.64 17.53
CA THR A 10 13.42 -11.51 18.00
C THR A 10 12.06 -10.82 18.11
N GLU A 11 11.99 -9.59 18.63
CA GLU A 11 10.71 -8.90 18.82
C GLU A 11 10.13 -8.34 17.50
N GLU A 12 10.96 -7.74 16.65
CA GLU A 12 10.51 -7.29 15.32
C GLU A 12 9.98 -8.48 14.50
N ASN A 13 10.68 -9.62 14.53
CA ASN A 13 10.25 -10.83 13.81
C ASN A 13 8.95 -11.42 14.38
N LYS A 14 8.77 -11.42 15.71
CA LYS A 14 7.49 -11.80 16.34
C LYS A 14 6.36 -10.87 15.88
N GLU A 15 6.65 -9.58 15.77
CA GLU A 15 5.67 -8.58 15.34
C GLU A 15 5.30 -8.71 13.86
N ILE A 16 6.29 -8.91 12.98
CA ILE A 16 6.08 -9.21 11.57
C ILE A 16 5.18 -10.44 11.44
N ALA A 17 5.50 -11.53 12.15
CA ALA A 17 4.72 -12.76 12.14
C ALA A 17 3.31 -12.56 12.72
N ARG A 18 3.13 -11.67 13.71
CA ARG A 18 1.81 -11.30 14.25
C ARG A 18 0.97 -10.57 13.22
N ARG A 19 1.53 -9.53 12.58
CA ARG A 19 0.85 -8.73 11.54
C ARG A 19 0.50 -9.58 10.33
N TYR A 20 1.42 -10.42 9.87
CA TYR A 20 1.16 -11.36 8.78
C TYR A 20 0.04 -12.37 9.11
N ARG A 21 0.03 -12.93 10.33
CA ARG A 21 -1.08 -13.79 10.78
C ARG A 21 -2.41 -13.05 10.82
N GLN A 22 -2.42 -11.77 11.20
CA GLN A 22 -3.63 -10.95 11.15
C GLN A 22 -4.10 -10.72 9.72
N LEU A 23 -3.19 -10.46 8.78
CA LEU A 23 -3.53 -10.39 7.36
C LEU A 23 -4.17 -11.68 6.85
N LEU A 24 -3.58 -12.85 7.15
CA LEU A 24 -4.19 -14.12 6.75
C LEU A 24 -5.58 -14.35 7.36
N LYS A 25 -5.81 -13.86 8.59
CA LYS A 25 -7.13 -13.87 9.22
C LYS A 25 -8.10 -12.86 8.61
N ALA A 26 -7.62 -11.74 8.08
CA ALA A 26 -8.39 -10.73 7.38
C ALA A 26 -8.88 -11.26 6.03
N SER A 27 -8.03 -12.00 5.33
CA SER A 27 -8.30 -12.59 4.01
C SER A 27 -9.20 -13.84 4.06
N LYS A 28 -10.29 -13.85 4.84
CA LYS A 28 -11.11 -15.05 5.11
C LYS A 28 -11.75 -15.69 3.87
N TRP A 29 -11.90 -14.96 2.77
CA TRP A 29 -12.37 -15.49 1.49
C TRP A 29 -11.26 -16.19 0.70
N SER A 30 -9.99 -15.91 0.98
CA SER A 30 -8.80 -16.52 0.37
C SER A 30 -8.45 -17.89 0.98
N ARG A 31 -9.45 -18.67 1.41
CA ARG A 31 -9.26 -19.92 2.17
C ARG A 31 -8.86 -21.12 1.32
N GLU A 32 -8.80 -20.98 0.01
CA GLU A 32 -8.22 -22.00 -0.86
C GLU A 32 -6.72 -22.14 -0.59
N LYS A 33 -6.20 -23.38 -0.56
CA LYS A 33 -4.77 -23.62 -0.28
C LYS A 33 -3.83 -22.88 -1.25
N GLY A 34 -4.28 -22.68 -2.50
CA GLY A 34 -3.55 -21.92 -3.51
C GLY A 34 -3.39 -20.45 -3.15
N ASP A 35 -4.46 -19.83 -2.63
CA ASP A 35 -4.49 -18.42 -2.28
C ASP A 35 -3.56 -18.07 -1.12
N ILE A 36 -3.56 -18.88 -0.07
CA ILE A 36 -2.61 -18.70 1.05
C ILE A 36 -1.17 -18.84 0.57
N THR A 37 -0.92 -19.74 -0.37
CA THR A 37 0.42 -19.98 -0.92
C THR A 37 0.93 -18.79 -1.72
N ILE A 38 0.10 -18.19 -2.57
CA ILE A 38 0.51 -17.01 -3.36
C ILE A 38 0.65 -15.76 -2.48
N ILE A 39 -0.22 -15.55 -1.48
CA ILE A 39 -0.08 -14.46 -0.51
C ILE A 39 1.22 -14.59 0.29
N ARG A 40 1.56 -15.80 0.73
CA ARG A 40 2.83 -16.08 1.42
C ARG A 40 4.04 -15.78 0.53
N LYS A 41 3.99 -16.17 -0.74
CA LYS A 41 5.06 -15.88 -1.71
C LYS A 41 5.27 -14.37 -1.86
N ALA A 42 4.18 -13.61 -2.00
CA ALA A 42 4.22 -12.15 -2.08
C ALA A 42 4.79 -11.50 -0.81
N PHE A 43 4.34 -11.97 0.35
CA PHE A 43 4.84 -11.49 1.64
C PHE A 43 6.35 -11.72 1.81
N VAL A 44 6.85 -12.91 1.46
CA VAL A 44 8.30 -13.20 1.55
C VAL A 44 9.09 -12.29 0.61
N MET A 45 8.64 -12.12 -0.63
CA MET A 45 9.29 -11.21 -1.58
C MET A 45 9.34 -9.77 -1.04
N ALA A 46 8.23 -9.24 -0.54
CA ALA A 46 8.19 -7.90 0.04
C ALA A 46 9.08 -7.76 1.29
N LEU A 47 9.08 -8.78 2.17
CA LEU A 47 9.92 -8.80 3.36
C LEU A 47 11.41 -8.76 3.00
N ASP A 48 11.83 -9.57 2.02
CA ASP A 48 13.21 -9.64 1.57
C ASP A 48 13.65 -8.36 0.86
N ALA A 49 12.78 -7.81 0.00
CA ALA A 49 13.06 -6.59 -0.75
C ALA A 49 13.25 -5.39 0.18
N HIS A 50 12.44 -5.29 1.24
CA HIS A 50 12.46 -4.18 2.20
C HIS A 50 13.25 -4.47 3.49
N LYS A 51 14.05 -5.55 3.55
CA LYS A 51 14.70 -6.04 4.79
C LYS A 51 15.56 -4.98 5.51
N SER A 52 16.24 -4.14 4.75
CA SER A 52 17.15 -3.09 5.25
C SER A 52 16.49 -1.71 5.30
N MET A 53 15.22 -1.60 4.89
CA MET A 53 14.50 -0.34 4.88
C MET A 53 13.78 -0.09 6.21
N ARG A 54 13.65 1.19 6.54
CA ARG A 54 12.91 1.67 7.70
C ARG A 54 12.02 2.84 7.30
N ARG A 55 10.85 2.95 7.93
CA ARG A 55 9.97 4.13 7.82
C ARG A 55 10.60 5.32 8.55
N LYS A 56 10.05 6.52 8.34
CA LYS A 56 10.43 7.73 9.09
C LYS A 56 10.23 7.59 10.61
N SER A 57 9.29 6.74 11.03
CA SER A 57 9.08 6.37 12.44
C SER A 57 10.21 5.51 13.04
N GLY A 58 11.09 4.95 12.21
CA GLY A 58 12.12 3.98 12.62
C GLY A 58 11.66 2.52 12.56
N GLU A 59 10.38 2.25 12.27
CA GLU A 59 9.85 0.89 12.17
C GLU A 59 10.27 0.17 10.87
N PRO A 60 10.33 -1.18 10.86
CA PRO A 60 10.51 -1.98 9.66
C PRO A 60 9.53 -1.60 8.54
N TYR A 61 10.05 -1.35 7.34
CA TYR A 61 9.22 -0.90 6.21
C TYR A 61 8.11 -1.89 5.85
N ILE A 62 8.36 -3.19 5.99
CA ILE A 62 7.39 -4.27 5.73
C ILE A 62 6.07 -4.13 6.51
N TYR A 63 6.04 -3.38 7.61
CA TYR A 63 4.79 -3.09 8.33
C TYR A 63 3.76 -2.38 7.45
N HIS A 64 4.23 -1.49 6.57
CA HIS A 64 3.36 -0.73 5.69
C HIS A 64 2.68 -1.63 4.64
N PRO A 65 3.39 -2.40 3.78
CA PRO A 65 2.73 -3.30 2.84
C PRO A 65 1.76 -4.30 3.49
N ILE A 66 2.10 -4.84 4.68
CA ILE A 66 1.17 -5.73 5.41
C ILE A 66 -0.11 -4.98 5.79
N ALA A 67 0.01 -3.74 6.28
CA ALA A 67 -1.13 -2.95 6.69
C ALA A 67 -1.99 -2.52 5.50
N VAL A 68 -1.39 -2.12 4.37
CA VAL A 68 -2.11 -1.83 3.12
C VAL A 68 -2.88 -3.05 2.63
N ALA A 69 -2.23 -4.23 2.62
CA ALA A 69 -2.86 -5.48 2.25
C ALA A 69 -4.01 -5.86 3.21
N LYS A 70 -3.88 -5.53 4.49
CA LYS A 70 -4.94 -5.76 5.49
C LYS A 70 -6.13 -4.83 5.26
N ILE A 71 -5.92 -3.54 4.97
CA ILE A 71 -6.99 -2.61 4.59
C ILE A 71 -7.70 -3.10 3.33
N ALA A 72 -6.93 -3.49 2.31
CA ALA A 72 -7.47 -4.05 1.08
C ALA A 72 -8.34 -5.28 1.35
N ALA A 73 -7.91 -6.15 2.27
CA ALA A 73 -8.69 -7.29 2.68
C ALA A 73 -9.91 -6.87 3.51
N GLU A 74 -9.74 -6.39 4.74
CA GLU A 74 -10.82 -6.21 5.73
C GLU A 74 -11.77 -5.05 5.44
N GLU A 75 -11.26 -3.91 4.98
CA GLU A 75 -12.06 -2.67 4.89
C GLU A 75 -12.72 -2.52 3.52
N ILE A 76 -12.06 -2.99 2.45
CA ILE A 76 -12.62 -2.96 1.09
C ILE A 76 -13.20 -4.32 0.67
N GLY A 77 -12.72 -5.43 1.23
CA GLY A 77 -13.19 -6.77 0.86
C GLY A 77 -12.54 -7.34 -0.40
N LEU A 78 -11.29 -6.95 -0.72
CA LEU A 78 -10.63 -7.37 -1.96
C LEU A 78 -10.08 -8.80 -1.88
N GLY A 79 -10.13 -9.49 -3.02
CA GLY A 79 -9.64 -10.85 -3.18
C GLY A 79 -8.11 -11.00 -3.24
N THR A 80 -7.67 -12.25 -3.32
CA THR A 80 -6.27 -12.71 -3.26
C THR A 80 -5.33 -11.93 -4.17
N THR A 81 -5.69 -11.68 -5.44
CA THR A 81 -4.82 -10.94 -6.38
C THR A 81 -4.55 -9.52 -5.89
N SER A 82 -5.55 -8.82 -5.34
CA SER A 82 -5.35 -7.45 -4.83
C SER A 82 -4.52 -7.43 -3.56
N ILE A 83 -4.68 -8.43 -2.69
CA ILE A 83 -3.86 -8.59 -1.48
C ILE A 83 -2.38 -8.82 -1.87
N VAL A 84 -2.13 -9.68 -2.86
CA VAL A 84 -0.79 -9.88 -3.42
C VAL A 84 -0.23 -8.57 -3.97
N CYS A 85 -1.00 -7.84 -4.77
CA CYS A 85 -0.54 -6.57 -5.33
C CYS A 85 -0.28 -5.51 -4.25
N ALA A 86 -1.12 -5.44 -3.20
CA ALA A 86 -0.94 -4.53 -2.07
C ALA A 86 0.33 -4.84 -1.26
N LEU A 87 0.70 -6.11 -1.10
CA LEU A 87 1.98 -6.49 -0.49
C LEU A 87 3.19 -6.06 -1.34
N LEU A 88 3.02 -5.99 -2.66
CA LEU A 88 4.10 -5.75 -3.63
C LEU A 88 4.12 -4.32 -4.19
N HIS A 89 3.20 -3.44 -3.78
CA HIS A 89 2.92 -2.19 -4.49
C HIS A 89 4.13 -1.25 -4.59
N ASP A 90 4.96 -1.20 -3.55
CA ASP A 90 6.18 -0.39 -3.50
C ASP A 90 7.44 -1.17 -3.87
N VAL A 91 7.34 -2.48 -4.12
CA VAL A 91 8.53 -3.32 -4.36
C VAL A 91 9.24 -2.89 -5.65
N VAL A 92 8.50 -2.55 -6.70
CA VAL A 92 9.08 -2.10 -7.97
C VAL A 92 9.56 -0.64 -7.90
N GLU A 93 8.94 0.19 -7.06
CA GLU A 93 9.33 1.61 -6.93
C GLU A 93 10.58 1.78 -6.06
N ASP A 94 10.70 1.02 -4.96
CA ASP A 94 11.71 1.25 -3.92
C ASP A 94 12.87 0.25 -3.91
N THR A 95 12.85 -0.76 -4.78
CA THR A 95 13.83 -1.87 -4.77
C THR A 95 14.33 -2.20 -6.18
N ASP A 96 15.34 -3.08 -6.28
CA ASP A 96 15.88 -3.54 -7.56
C ASP A 96 14.99 -4.57 -8.28
N ILE A 97 13.86 -4.98 -7.69
CA ILE A 97 12.95 -5.97 -8.28
C ILE A 97 12.20 -5.35 -9.47
N THR A 98 12.25 -6.04 -10.60
CA THR A 98 11.67 -5.59 -11.87
C THR A 98 10.23 -6.10 -12.10
N LEU A 99 9.46 -5.42 -12.96
CA LEU A 99 8.13 -5.89 -13.38
C LEU A 99 8.18 -7.27 -14.03
N GLN A 100 9.25 -7.59 -14.75
CA GLN A 100 9.45 -8.90 -15.37
C GLN A 100 9.59 -10.00 -14.31
N GLU A 101 10.27 -9.74 -13.20
CA GLU A 101 10.36 -10.68 -12.09
C GLU A 101 9.01 -10.87 -11.39
N ILE A 102 8.22 -9.79 -11.23
CA ILE A 102 6.85 -9.86 -10.74
C ILE A 102 5.97 -10.72 -11.66
N GLU A 103 6.07 -10.52 -12.97
CA GLU A 103 5.34 -11.30 -13.96
C GLU A 103 5.72 -12.79 -13.92
N ALA A 104 7.01 -13.10 -13.87
CA ALA A 104 7.50 -14.47 -13.76
C ALA A 104 7.04 -15.14 -12.46
N ALA A 105 6.97 -14.38 -11.36
CA ALA A 105 6.61 -14.91 -10.05
C ALA A 105 5.09 -15.05 -9.81
N PHE A 106 4.27 -14.13 -10.34
CA PHE A 106 2.84 -14.01 -10.00
C PHE A 106 1.90 -13.93 -11.22
N GLY A 107 2.46 -13.88 -12.42
CA GLY A 107 1.74 -13.82 -13.69
C GLY A 107 1.41 -12.39 -14.15
N VAL A 108 1.05 -12.30 -15.43
CA VAL A 108 0.75 -11.06 -16.17
C VAL A 108 -0.26 -10.17 -15.45
N LYS A 109 -1.30 -10.78 -14.87
CA LYS A 109 -2.39 -10.04 -14.21
C LYS A 109 -1.90 -9.25 -12.99
N VAL A 110 -0.95 -9.78 -12.22
CA VAL A 110 -0.35 -9.06 -11.08
C VAL A 110 0.60 -7.99 -11.59
N ALA A 111 1.46 -8.34 -12.57
CA ALA A 111 2.40 -7.39 -13.17
C ALA A 111 1.70 -6.14 -13.74
N ASN A 112 0.59 -6.32 -14.46
CA ASN A 112 -0.18 -5.20 -15.02
C ASN A 112 -0.77 -4.27 -13.94
N ILE A 113 -1.18 -4.81 -12.79
CA ILE A 113 -1.70 -4.00 -11.68
C ILE A 113 -0.56 -3.22 -11.02
N ILE A 114 0.59 -3.86 -10.79
CA ILE A 114 1.78 -3.21 -10.23
C ILE A 114 2.28 -2.11 -11.16
N ASP A 115 2.38 -2.36 -12.46
CA ASP A 115 2.71 -1.34 -13.47
C ASP A 115 1.72 -0.16 -13.46
N GLY A 116 0.43 -0.44 -13.28
CA GLY A 116 -0.59 0.59 -13.10
C GLY A 116 -0.38 1.43 -11.83
N LEU A 117 0.05 0.81 -10.73
CA LEU A 117 0.34 1.49 -9.46
C LEU A 117 1.54 2.43 -9.60
N THR A 118 2.63 1.96 -10.22
CA THR A 118 3.87 2.74 -10.36
C THR A 118 3.71 3.97 -11.26
N LYS A 119 2.94 3.85 -12.34
CA LYS A 119 2.66 4.97 -13.25
C LYS A 119 1.81 6.06 -12.61
N ILE A 120 0.91 5.70 -11.70
CA ILE A 120 0.03 6.64 -11.01
C ILE A 120 0.81 7.48 -9.99
N SER A 121 1.76 6.88 -9.27
CA SER A 121 2.60 7.58 -8.29
C SER A 121 3.31 8.81 -8.89
N GLY A 122 3.83 8.71 -10.12
CA GLY A 122 4.56 9.81 -10.78
C GLY A 122 3.73 11.02 -11.20
N VAL A 123 2.40 10.91 -11.35
CA VAL A 123 1.56 12.03 -11.82
C VAL A 123 1.16 12.99 -10.70
N PHE A 124 1.13 12.50 -9.46
CA PHE A 124 0.73 13.30 -8.29
C PHE A 124 1.74 14.37 -7.89
N ASP A 125 3.00 14.27 -8.31
CA ASP A 125 4.05 15.23 -7.93
C ASP A 125 4.01 16.57 -8.70
N THR A 126 3.12 16.71 -9.69
CA THR A 126 3.07 17.91 -10.55
C THR A 126 1.91 18.85 -10.18
N ASN A 127 2.18 19.87 -9.36
CA ASN A 127 1.25 20.94 -8.96
C ASN A 127 0.71 21.73 -10.17
N SER A 128 -0.52 21.47 -10.63
CA SER A 128 -1.29 22.40 -11.49
C SER A 128 -2.81 22.07 -11.47
N PRO A 129 -3.68 22.66 -12.33
CA PRO A 129 -5.13 22.43 -12.38
C PRO A 129 -5.59 21.00 -12.78
N GLN A 130 -4.77 19.96 -12.60
CA GLN A 130 -5.00 18.62 -13.16
C GLN A 130 -6.08 17.80 -12.45
N ALA A 131 -6.92 18.33 -11.56
CA ALA A 131 -7.96 17.52 -10.91
C ALA A 131 -8.92 16.84 -11.92
N GLU A 132 -9.27 17.56 -12.99
CA GLU A 132 -10.11 17.02 -14.08
C GLU A 132 -9.35 16.10 -15.02
N ASN A 133 -8.11 16.46 -15.38
CA ASN A 133 -7.25 15.60 -16.20
C ASN A 133 -6.90 14.31 -15.46
N PHE A 134 -6.69 14.38 -14.15
CA PHE A 134 -6.46 13.27 -13.25
C PHE A 134 -7.71 12.40 -13.09
N ARG A 135 -8.92 12.99 -12.97
CA ARG A 135 -10.18 12.23 -13.04
C ARG A 135 -10.30 11.49 -14.37
N LYS A 136 -10.02 12.14 -15.50
CA LYS A 136 -10.01 11.50 -16.82
C LYS A 136 -8.92 10.44 -16.94
N MET A 137 -7.73 10.68 -16.38
CA MET A 137 -6.57 9.76 -16.42
C MET A 137 -6.77 8.53 -15.53
N LEU A 138 -7.30 8.67 -14.32
CA LEU A 138 -7.70 7.54 -13.47
C LEU A 138 -8.75 6.65 -14.15
N LEU A 139 -9.74 7.28 -14.79
CA LEU A 139 -10.80 6.57 -15.52
C LEU A 139 -10.30 5.90 -16.82
N THR A 140 -9.17 6.34 -17.39
CA THR A 140 -8.61 5.79 -18.64
C THR A 140 -7.41 4.86 -18.43
N MET A 141 -6.66 4.98 -17.33
CA MET A 141 -5.49 4.13 -17.05
C MET A 141 -5.80 2.93 -16.14
N ALA A 142 -6.86 2.99 -15.33
CA ALA A 142 -7.31 1.83 -14.57
C ALA A 142 -8.21 0.95 -15.45
N ASN A 143 -7.62 0.31 -16.47
CA ASN A 143 -8.23 -0.88 -17.09
C ASN A 143 -8.60 -1.94 -16.02
N ASP A 144 -7.99 -1.80 -14.84
CA ASP A 144 -8.30 -2.55 -13.65
C ASP A 144 -8.60 -1.63 -12.45
N VAL A 145 -9.85 -1.64 -11.97
CA VAL A 145 -10.31 -0.87 -10.80
C VAL A 145 -9.47 -1.16 -9.54
N ARG A 146 -8.84 -2.33 -9.46
CA ARG A 146 -8.03 -2.73 -8.31
C ARG A 146 -6.81 -1.84 -8.09
N VAL A 147 -6.27 -1.24 -9.15
CA VAL A 147 -5.17 -0.27 -9.05
C VAL A 147 -5.60 0.91 -8.17
N ILE A 148 -6.79 1.47 -8.43
CA ILE A 148 -7.32 2.61 -7.68
C ILE A 148 -7.62 2.22 -6.24
N LEU A 149 -8.23 1.05 -6.04
CA LEU A 149 -8.60 0.58 -4.71
C LEU A 149 -7.37 0.34 -3.83
N ILE A 150 -6.30 -0.25 -4.39
CA ILE A 150 -5.04 -0.44 -3.67
C ILE A 150 -4.40 0.91 -3.33
N LYS A 151 -4.43 1.89 -4.24
CA LYS A 151 -3.88 3.22 -3.96
C LYS A 151 -4.67 3.99 -2.88
N LEU A 152 -5.97 3.73 -2.77
CA LEU A 152 -6.77 4.22 -1.64
C LEU A 152 -6.36 3.56 -0.33
N CYS A 153 -6.08 2.25 -0.31
CA CYS A 153 -5.57 1.57 0.87
C CYS A 153 -4.20 2.12 1.31
N ASP A 154 -3.29 2.31 0.36
CA ASP A 154 -1.98 2.94 0.58
C ASP A 154 -2.15 4.33 1.20
N ARG A 155 -2.95 5.20 0.55
CA ARG A 155 -3.18 6.56 1.06
C ARG A 155 -3.80 6.56 2.45
N LEU A 156 -4.77 5.69 2.73
CA LEU A 156 -5.38 5.58 4.05
C LEU A 156 -4.34 5.21 5.12
N HIS A 157 -3.49 4.23 4.85
CA HIS A 157 -2.42 3.88 5.78
C HIS A 157 -1.43 5.03 6.00
N ASN A 158 -1.08 5.76 4.95
CA ASN A 158 -0.18 6.92 5.05
C ASN A 158 -0.81 8.03 5.91
N MET A 159 -2.11 8.30 5.75
CA MET A 159 -2.83 9.26 6.61
C MET A 159 -2.88 8.80 8.08
N ARG A 160 -3.10 7.50 8.33
CA ARG A 160 -3.09 6.93 9.69
C ARG A 160 -1.72 7.01 10.38
N THR A 161 -0.62 7.16 9.62
CA THR A 161 0.76 7.20 10.15
C THR A 161 1.46 8.53 9.91
N LEU A 162 0.71 9.56 9.49
CA LEU A 162 1.22 10.81 8.94
C LEU A 162 2.01 11.66 9.95
N GLU A 163 1.75 11.49 11.25
CA GLU A 163 2.40 12.21 12.36
C GLU A 163 3.94 12.11 12.37
N HIS A 164 4.52 11.10 11.71
CA HIS A 164 5.97 10.92 11.60
C HIS A 164 6.62 11.69 10.43
N MET A 165 5.81 12.35 9.60
CA MET A 165 6.28 13.22 8.51
C MET A 165 6.58 14.63 9.02
N SER A 166 7.42 15.37 8.29
CA SER A 166 7.61 16.81 8.54
C SER A 166 6.33 17.60 8.25
N ASP A 167 6.13 18.74 8.89
CA ASP A 167 4.94 19.60 8.74
C ASP A 167 4.59 19.86 7.27
N LYS A 168 5.60 20.19 6.45
CA LYS A 168 5.43 20.37 5.00
C LYS A 168 4.92 19.11 4.30
N GLY A 169 5.44 17.94 4.69
CA GLY A 169 4.99 16.65 4.18
C GLY A 169 3.58 16.29 4.62
N GLN A 170 3.23 16.57 5.88
CA GLN A 170 1.89 16.38 6.42
C GLN A 170 0.87 17.21 5.63
N LEU A 171 1.12 18.52 5.49
CA LEU A 171 0.25 19.43 4.74
C LEU A 171 0.08 19.01 3.27
N LYS A 172 1.17 18.60 2.60
CA LYS A 172 1.11 18.11 1.22
C LYS A 172 0.20 16.89 1.11
N ILE A 173 0.46 15.87 1.92
CA ILE A 173 -0.27 14.60 1.87
C ILE A 173 -1.74 14.77 2.27
N ALA A 174 -2.04 15.59 3.30
CA ALA A 174 -3.40 15.90 3.72
C ALA A 174 -4.17 16.67 2.63
N SER A 175 -3.53 17.66 1.99
CA SER A 175 -4.14 18.42 0.89
C SER A 175 -4.48 17.54 -0.31
N GLU A 176 -3.55 16.68 -0.74
CA GLU A 176 -3.82 15.69 -1.80
C GLU A 176 -4.96 14.75 -1.41
N THR A 177 -4.98 14.30 -0.16
CA THR A 177 -5.99 13.38 0.35
C THR A 177 -7.39 13.99 0.28
N SER A 178 -7.55 15.18 0.83
CA SER A 178 -8.82 15.91 0.83
C SER A 178 -9.29 16.23 -0.60
N PHE A 179 -8.38 16.68 -1.45
CA PHE A 179 -8.74 17.14 -2.79
C PHE A 179 -8.98 16.01 -3.79
N ILE A 180 -8.29 14.87 -3.63
CA ILE A 180 -8.28 13.80 -4.62
C ILE A 180 -8.87 12.50 -4.07
N TYR A 181 -8.28 11.96 -3.01
CA TYR A 181 -8.55 10.60 -2.57
C TYR A 181 -9.89 10.45 -1.84
N ALA A 182 -10.27 11.40 -0.98
CA ALA A 182 -11.58 11.39 -0.34
C ALA A 182 -12.74 11.49 -1.35
N PRO A 183 -12.73 12.42 -2.33
CA PRO A 183 -13.72 12.45 -3.40
C PRO A 183 -13.73 11.18 -4.28
N LEU A 184 -12.58 10.53 -4.46
CA LEU A 184 -12.49 9.28 -5.21
C LEU A 184 -13.12 8.12 -4.43
N ALA A 185 -12.83 7.99 -3.13
CA ALA A 185 -13.47 7.02 -2.24
C ALA A 185 -14.99 7.20 -2.24
N HIS A 186 -15.47 8.45 -2.19
CA HIS A 186 -16.90 8.76 -2.29
C HIS A 186 -17.53 8.21 -3.58
N ARG A 187 -16.89 8.44 -4.73
CA ARG A 187 -17.40 7.99 -6.03
C ARG A 187 -17.45 6.47 -6.18
N LEU A 188 -16.60 5.76 -5.44
CA LEU A 188 -16.56 4.30 -5.40
C LEU A 188 -17.48 3.71 -4.31
N GLY A 189 -18.24 4.55 -3.60
CA GLY A 189 -19.15 4.12 -2.53
C GLY A 189 -18.44 3.72 -1.22
N LEU A 190 -17.16 4.06 -1.06
CA LEU A 190 -16.34 3.73 0.11
C LEU A 190 -16.51 4.80 1.21
N TYR A 191 -17.72 4.96 1.74
CA TYR A 191 -18.06 6.05 2.66
C TYR A 191 -17.25 6.05 3.97
N ALA A 192 -16.96 4.88 4.53
CA ALA A 192 -16.16 4.76 5.76
C ALA A 192 -14.73 5.29 5.53
N ILE A 193 -14.08 4.81 4.47
CA ILE A 193 -12.73 5.26 4.08
C ILE A 193 -12.75 6.76 3.76
N LYS A 194 -13.74 7.23 3.00
CA LYS A 194 -13.91 8.66 2.68
C LYS A 194 -13.94 9.52 3.94
N THR A 195 -14.78 9.15 4.91
CA THR A 195 -14.96 9.91 6.15
C THR A 195 -13.66 9.96 6.95
N GLU A 196 -12.99 8.81 7.10
CA GLU A 196 -11.72 8.75 7.81
C GLU A 196 -10.61 9.55 7.10
N LEU A 197 -10.54 9.51 5.78
CA LEU A 197 -9.59 10.33 5.01
C LEU A 197 -9.84 11.83 5.21
N GLU A 198 -11.10 12.28 5.27
CA GLU A 198 -11.45 13.69 5.53
C GLU A 198 -11.10 14.11 6.95
N ASP A 199 -11.45 13.30 7.95
CA ASP A 199 -11.15 13.57 9.36
C ASP A 199 -9.65 13.66 9.60
N LEU A 200 -8.88 12.72 9.04
CA LEU A 200 -7.42 12.75 9.11
C LEU A 200 -6.86 13.96 8.34
N SER A 201 -7.45 14.35 7.22
CA SER A 201 -6.99 15.54 6.48
C SER A 201 -7.30 16.86 7.19
N LEU A 202 -8.34 16.91 8.03
CA LEU A 202 -8.65 18.09 8.84
C LEU A 202 -7.80 18.18 10.11
N LYS A 203 -7.29 17.04 10.60
CA LYS A 203 -6.38 16.98 11.76
C LYS A 203 -5.03 17.67 11.48
N TYR A 204 -4.50 17.55 10.26
CA TYR A 204 -3.19 18.05 9.84
C TYR A 204 -3.32 19.28 8.94
#